data_AF-A0A2N2EI60-F1
#
_entry.id   AF-A0A2N2EI60-F1
#
_cell.length_a   1.000
_cell.length_b   1.000
_cell.length_c   1.000
_cell.angle_alpha   90.00
_cell.angle_beta   90.00
_cell.angle_gamma   90.00
#
_symmetry.space_group_name_H-M   'P 1'
#
loop_
_entity.id
_entity.type
_entity.pdbx_description
1 polymer ?
#
loop_
_entity_poly.entity_id
_entity_poly.type
_entity_poly.pdbx_seq_one_letter_code
_entity_poly.pdbx_strand_id
1 'polypeptide(L)'
;MRRIRIIYFIVICAIILVGLISRQISYVPLFIGDILWAIMMFFIIRFIFIKSKLKALFLISLMICYMVEISQLYQAEWFNAIRITMPGRLILGQGFLWSDIISYTIGISIAAFIESFKFKRFVEKYTR
;
A
#
# COMPACT_ATOMS: atom_id res chain seq x y z
N MET A 1 -13.44 -18.21 4.86
CA MET A 1 -12.17 -17.67 4.30
C MET A 1 -12.33 -16.97 2.96
N ARG A 2 -13.07 -17.53 1.98
CA ARG A 2 -13.26 -16.90 0.65
C ARG A 2 -13.93 -15.52 0.70
N ARG A 3 -14.99 -15.36 1.50
CA ARG A 3 -15.71 -14.07 1.68
C ARG A 3 -14.84 -12.97 2.31
N ILE A 4 -14.00 -13.30 3.30
CA ILE A 4 -13.03 -12.36 3.92
C ILE A 4 -12.06 -11.83 2.86
N ARG A 5 -11.53 -12.72 2.00
CA ARG A 5 -10.66 -12.34 0.88
C ARG A 5 -11.37 -11.37 -0.07
N ILE A 6 -12.63 -11.63 -0.41
CA ILE A 6 -13.41 -10.75 -1.29
C ILE A 6 -13.57 -9.34 -0.67
N ILE A 7 -13.82 -9.23 0.64
CA ILE A 7 -13.92 -7.92 1.30
C ILE A 7 -12.60 -7.15 1.22
N TYR A 8 -11.47 -7.78 1.57
CA TYR A 8 -10.16 -7.13 1.43
C TYR A 8 -9.85 -6.77 -0.03
N PHE A 9 -10.23 -7.62 -0.99
CA PHE A 9 -10.07 -7.34 -2.41
C PHE A 9 -10.86 -6.10 -2.84
N ILE A 10 -12.12 -5.98 -2.42
CA ILE A 10 -12.95 -4.79 -2.70
C ILE A 10 -12.33 -3.53 -2.07
N VAL A 11 -11.82 -3.62 -0.84
CA VAL A 11 -11.12 -2.51 -0.16
C VAL A 11 -9.88 -2.09 -0.94
N ILE A 12 -9.06 -3.05 -1.39
CA ILE A 12 -7.87 -2.77 -2.22
C ILE A 12 -8.28 -2.05 -3.51
N CYS A 13 -9.29 -2.57 -4.23
CA CYS A 13 -9.79 -1.93 -5.45
C CYS A 13 -10.29 -0.51 -5.19
N ALA A 14 -11.02 -0.28 -4.08
CA ALA A 14 -11.49 1.05 -3.72
C ALA A 14 -10.32 2.01 -3.44
N ILE A 15 -9.29 1.57 -2.70
CA ILE A 15 -8.10 2.39 -2.43
C ILE A 15 -7.35 2.70 -3.73
N ILE A 16 -7.23 1.75 -4.66
CA ILE A 16 -6.62 1.99 -5.97
C ILE A 16 -7.36 3.10 -6.73
N LEU A 17 -8.70 3.02 -6.80
CA LEU A 17 -9.51 4.04 -7.46
C LEU A 17 -9.33 5.42 -6.82
N VAL A 18 -9.42 5.48 -5.49
CA VAL A 18 -9.23 6.74 -4.74
C VAL A 18 -7.82 7.29 -4.92
N GLY A 19 -6.79 6.44 -4.90
CA GLY A 19 -5.39 6.83 -5.10
C GLY A 19 -5.12 7.37 -6.50
N LEU A 20 -5.71 6.76 -7.53
CA LEU A 20 -5.61 7.24 -8.91
C LEU A 20 -6.32 8.58 -9.09
N ILE A 21 -7.54 8.73 -8.54
CA ILE A 21 -8.29 10.00 -8.57
C ILE A 21 -7.52 11.09 -7.83
N SER A 22 -6.96 10.77 -6.65
CA SER A 22 -6.16 11.70 -5.85
C SER A 22 -4.97 12.29 -6.63
N ARG A 23 -4.37 11.52 -7.54
CA ARG A 23 -3.23 11.96 -8.36
C ARG A 23 -3.64 12.82 -9.57
N GLN A 24 -4.93 12.86 -9.92
CA GLN A 24 -5.45 13.67 -11.02
C GLN A 24 -5.96 15.05 -10.55
N ILE A 25 -6.19 15.22 -9.24
CA ILE A 25 -6.71 16.46 -8.68
C ILE A 25 -5.54 17.37 -8.28
N SER A 26 -5.35 18.49 -8.99
CA SER A 26 -4.25 19.43 -8.78
C SER A 26 -4.20 20.06 -7.38
N TYR A 27 -5.34 20.13 -6.69
CA TYR A 27 -5.45 20.66 -5.33
C TYR A 27 -5.08 19.65 -4.24
N VAL A 28 -4.90 18.37 -4.59
CA VAL A 28 -4.54 17.32 -3.63
C VAL A 28 -3.02 17.15 -3.64
N PRO A 29 -2.34 17.36 -2.50
CA PRO A 29 -0.92 17.09 -2.40
C PRO A 29 -0.55 15.67 -2.82
N LEU A 30 0.56 15.54 -3.55
CA LEU A 30 1.04 14.25 -4.08
C LEU A 30 1.24 13.20 -2.98
N PHE A 31 1.69 13.62 -1.79
CA PHE A 31 1.92 12.75 -0.64
C PHE A 31 0.66 11.98 -0.19
N ILE A 32 -0.55 12.48 -0.48
CA ILE A 32 -1.79 11.76 -0.18
C ILE A 32 -1.87 10.48 -1.02
N GLY A 33 -1.46 10.56 -2.29
CA GLY A 33 -1.36 9.38 -3.15
C GLY A 33 -0.39 8.34 -2.60
N ASP A 34 0.71 8.78 -1.98
CA ASP A 34 1.74 7.89 -1.41
C ASP A 34 1.29 7.26 -0.09
N ILE A 35 0.57 8.01 0.75
CA ILE A 35 -0.12 7.48 1.93
C ILE A 35 -1.12 6.40 1.50
N LEU A 36 -1.95 6.67 0.49
CA LEU A 36 -2.95 5.71 -0.01
C LEU A 36 -2.29 4.46 -0.61
N TRP A 37 -1.17 4.62 -1.33
CA TRP A 37 -0.40 3.51 -1.86
C TRP A 37 0.15 2.61 -0.73
N ALA A 38 0.66 3.19 0.35
CA ALA A 38 1.14 2.43 1.50
C ALA A 38 0.02 1.71 2.25
N ILE A 39 -1.15 2.35 2.40
CA ILE A 39 -2.35 1.71 2.96
C ILE A 39 -2.78 0.51 2.09
N MET A 40 -2.78 0.68 0.77
CA MET A 40 -3.08 -0.39 -0.19
C MET A 40 -2.10 -1.57 0.00
N MET A 41 -0.80 -1.31 0.05
CA MET A 41 0.22 -2.35 0.24
C MET A 41 0.02 -3.14 1.53
N PHE A 42 -0.30 -2.47 2.63
CA PHE A 42 -0.64 -3.14 3.88
C PHE A 42 -1.83 -4.10 3.73
N PHE A 43 -2.90 -3.66 3.07
CA PHE A 43 -4.08 -4.50 2.85
C PHE A 43 -3.84 -5.65 1.87
N ILE A 44 -2.97 -5.48 0.87
CA ILE A 44 -2.52 -6.58 -0.01
C ILE A 44 -1.81 -7.65 0.81
N ILE A 45 -0.87 -7.26 1.68
CA ILE A 45 -0.14 -8.20 2.53
C ILE A 45 -1.10 -8.87 3.52
N ARG A 46 -2.07 -8.12 4.07
CA ARG A 46 -3.15 -8.68 4.91
C ARG A 46 -4.02 -9.68 4.15
N PHE A 47 -4.34 -9.42 2.88
CA PHE A 47 -5.13 -10.30 2.03
C PHE A 47 -4.42 -11.63 1.79
N ILE A 48 -3.09 -11.61 1.59
CA ILE A 48 -2.26 -12.82 1.45
C ILE A 48 -2.15 -13.54 2.80
N PHE A 49 -1.85 -12.80 3.88
CA PHE A 49 -1.55 -13.32 5.21
C PHE A 49 -2.63 -12.99 6.26
N ILE A 50 -3.86 -13.48 6.03
CA ILE A 50 -5.05 -13.16 6.85
C ILE A 50 -4.87 -13.51 8.33
N LYS A 51 -4.15 -14.59 8.64
CA LYS A 51 -3.97 -15.10 10.01
C LYS A 51 -2.76 -14.52 10.73
N SER A 52 -1.92 -13.74 10.06
CA SER A 52 -0.70 -13.20 10.65
C SER A 52 -0.98 -12.12 11.68
N LYS A 53 -0.04 -11.97 12.63
CA LYS A 53 -0.10 -10.94 13.67
C LYS A 53 0.02 -9.55 13.04
N LEU A 54 -0.72 -8.58 13.59
CA LEU A 54 -0.73 -7.19 13.10
C LEU A 54 0.69 -6.59 13.05
N LYS A 55 1.50 -6.82 14.09
CA LYS A 55 2.89 -6.36 14.15
C LYS A 55 3.75 -6.88 12.99
N ALA A 56 3.56 -8.15 12.62
CA ALA A 56 4.29 -8.74 11.50
C ALA A 56 3.88 -8.11 10.16
N LEU A 57 2.57 -7.89 9.97
CA LEU A 57 2.05 -7.21 8.77
C LEU A 57 2.56 -5.78 8.65
N PHE A 58 2.56 -5.03 9.76
CA PHE A 58 3.12 -3.69 9.82
C PHE A 58 4.58 -3.68 9.37
N LEU A 59 5.41 -4.54 9.97
CA LEU A 59 6.85 -4.58 9.67
C LEU A 59 7.12 -5.02 8.23
N ILE A 60 6.44 -6.05 7.73
CA ILE A 60 6.62 -6.55 6.36
C ILE A 60 6.19 -5.47 5.35
N SER A 61 5.08 -4.77 5.59
CA SER A 61 4.61 -3.71 4.71
C SER A 61 5.62 -2.57 4.66
N LEU A 62 6.15 -2.17 5.82
CA LEU A 62 7.09 -1.06 5.92
C LEU A 62 8.43 -1.39 5.27
N MET A 63 8.93 -2.61 5.48
CA MET A 63 10.11 -3.12 4.78
C MET A 63 9.90 -3.12 3.27
N ILE A 64 8.75 -3.61 2.77
CA ILE A 64 8.48 -3.62 1.32
C ILE A 64 8.46 -2.20 0.75
N CYS A 65 7.73 -1.27 1.37
CA CYS A 65 7.68 0.12 0.89
C CYS A 65 9.07 0.76 0.88
N TYR A 66 9.88 0.55 1.92
CA TYR A 66 11.24 1.10 1.96
C TYR A 66 12.17 0.44 0.95
N MET A 67 12.05 -0.88 0.73
CA MET A 67 12.85 -1.56 -0.30
C MET A 67 12.48 -1.08 -1.70
N VAL A 68 11.20 -0.83 -1.97
CA VAL A 68 10.74 -0.23 -3.24
C VAL A 68 11.33 1.16 -3.41
N GLU A 69 11.29 1.99 -2.37
CA GLU A 69 11.83 3.35 -2.41
C GLU A 69 13.35 3.37 -2.57
N ILE A 70 14.08 2.56 -1.79
CA ILE A 70 15.54 2.41 -1.91
C ILE A 70 15.92 1.84 -3.28
N SER A 71 15.08 0.98 -3.87
CA SER A 71 15.34 0.48 -5.22
C SER A 71 15.50 1.64 -6.20
N GLN A 72 14.84 2.79 -6.00
CA GLN A 72 14.93 3.98 -6.85
C GLN A 72 16.32 4.62 -6.91
N LEU A 73 17.17 4.36 -5.91
CA LEU A 73 18.58 4.74 -5.95
C LEU A 73 19.39 3.81 -6.88
N TYR A 74 18.89 2.62 -7.17
CA TYR A 74 19.48 1.70 -8.13
C TYR A 74 19.07 2.09 -9.56
N GLN A 75 20.04 2.58 -10.34
CA GLN A 75 19.86 3.20 -11.66
C GLN A 75 20.48 2.38 -12.80
N ALA A 76 20.48 1.05 -12.67
CA ALA A 76 20.95 0.19 -13.76
C ALA A 76 19.99 0.23 -14.96
N GLU A 77 20.52 0.19 -16.18
CA GLU A 77 19.73 0.32 -17.42
C GLU A 77 18.60 -0.71 -17.54
N TRP A 78 18.89 -1.97 -17.21
CA TRP A 78 17.89 -3.05 -17.22
C TRP A 78 16.76 -2.82 -16.20
N PHE A 79 17.07 -2.21 -15.05
CA PHE A 79 16.08 -1.93 -14.00
C PHE A 79 15.22 -0.72 -14.39
N ASN A 80 15.84 0.31 -14.96
CA ASN A 80 15.16 1.48 -15.48
C ASN A 80 14.25 1.14 -16.68
N ALA A 81 14.64 0.20 -17.53
CA ALA A 81 13.79 -0.31 -18.60
C ALA A 81 12.46 -0.87 -18.05
N ILE A 82 12.49 -1.57 -16.90
CA ILE A 82 11.29 -2.06 -16.22
C ILE A 82 10.46 -0.89 -15.68
N ARG A 83 11.08 0.12 -15.05
CA ARG A 83 10.38 1.30 -14.51
C ARG A 83 9.64 2.14 -15.54
N ILE A 84 10.16 2.19 -16.77
CA ILE A 84 9.55 2.98 -17.84
C ILE A 84 8.22 2.36 -18.27
N THR A 85 8.05 1.04 -18.13
CA THR A 85 6.78 0.36 -18.38
C THR A 85 5.68 0.88 -17.45
N MET A 86 4.43 0.92 -17.94
CA MET A 86 3.28 1.38 -17.17
C MET A 86 3.10 0.66 -15.81
N PRO A 87 3.16 -0.68 -15.71
CA PRO A 87 3.09 -1.36 -14.42
C PRO A 87 4.31 -1.10 -13.54
N GLY A 88 5.52 -1.03 -14.12
CA GLY A 88 6.74 -0.73 -13.40
C GLY A 88 6.70 0.66 -12.76
N ARG A 89 6.18 1.66 -13.48
CA ARG A 89 6.01 3.03 -12.98
C ARG A 89 5.06 3.11 -11.78
N LEU A 90 3.97 2.34 -11.80
CA LEU A 90 2.96 2.34 -10.74
C LEU A 90 3.44 1.59 -9.48
N ILE A 91 4.25 0.56 -9.65
CA ILE A 91 4.72 -0.29 -8.55
C ILE A 91 6.03 0.22 -7.96
N LEU A 92 6.98 0.62 -8.80
CA LEU A 92 8.35 0.97 -8.40
C LEU A 92 8.55 2.47 -8.20
N GLY A 93 7.63 3.31 -8.68
CA GLY A 93 7.77 4.76 -8.63
C GLY A 93 8.84 5.31 -9.57
N GLN A 94 9.05 6.63 -9.50
CA GLN A 94 9.99 7.38 -10.35
C GLN A 94 10.71 8.41 -9.50
N GLY A 95 11.93 8.08 -9.10
CA GLY A 95 12.80 8.98 -8.33
C GLY A 95 12.52 8.97 -6.83
N PHE A 96 13.61 8.99 -6.06
CA PHE A 96 13.60 8.87 -4.61
C PHE A 96 13.21 10.17 -3.92
N LEU A 97 12.25 10.10 -3.00
CA LEU A 97 11.82 11.22 -2.18
C LEU A 97 11.79 10.86 -0.69
N TRP A 98 12.48 11.65 0.13
CA TRP A 98 12.45 11.48 1.60
C TRP A 98 11.03 11.65 2.19
N SER A 99 10.18 12.46 1.53
CA SER A 99 8.77 12.60 1.91
C SER A 99 8.00 11.28 1.82
N ASP A 100 8.43 10.36 0.96
CA ASP A 100 7.70 9.14 0.67
C ASP A 100 7.93 8.14 1.81
N ILE A 101 9.12 8.11 2.40
CA ILE A 101 9.41 7.36 3.63
C ILE A 101 8.46 7.77 4.76
N ILE A 102 8.25 9.07 4.95
CA ILE A 102 7.34 9.61 5.98
C ILE A 102 5.89 9.24 5.63
N SER A 103 5.48 9.47 4.38
CA SER A 103 4.13 9.17 3.88
C SER A 103 3.79 7.68 4.03
N TYR A 104 4.75 6.80 3.72
CA TYR A 104 4.59 5.35 3.86
C TYR A 104 4.48 4.93 5.33
N THR A 105 5.28 5.53 6.21
CA THR A 105 5.18 5.28 7.65
C THR A 105 3.80 5.67 8.19
N ILE A 106 3.31 6.85 7.79
CA ILE A 106 1.99 7.35 8.18
C ILE A 106 0.89 6.43 7.63
N GLY A 107 0.94 6.10 6.34
CA GLY A 107 -0.05 5.24 5.69
C GLY A 107 -0.15 3.85 6.33
N ILE A 108 0.99 3.20 6.57
CA ILE A 108 1.01 1.88 7.22
C ILE A 108 0.52 1.96 8.67
N SER A 109 0.87 3.02 9.39
CA SER A 109 0.39 3.25 10.76
C SER A 109 -1.13 3.42 10.80
N ILE A 110 -1.70 4.19 9.87
CA ILE A 110 -3.14 4.35 9.70
C ILE A 110 -3.81 3.01 9.38
N ALA A 111 -3.26 2.24 8.42
CA ALA A 111 -3.81 0.95 8.04
C ALA A 111 -3.79 -0.06 9.20
N ALA A 112 -2.68 -0.11 9.95
CA ALA A 112 -2.58 -0.95 11.13
C ALA A 112 -3.54 -0.52 12.24
N PHE A 113 -3.70 0.80 12.43
CA PHE A 113 -4.68 1.35 13.38
C PHE A 113 -6.10 0.91 13.01
N ILE A 114 -6.52 1.10 11.75
CA ILE A 114 -7.84 0.67 11.23
C ILE A 114 -8.05 -0.84 11.46
N GLU A 115 -7.06 -1.66 11.10
CA GLU A 115 -7.12 -3.11 11.26
C GLU A 115 -7.26 -3.51 12.74
N SER A 116 -6.58 -2.80 13.64
CA SER A 116 -6.63 -3.02 15.09
C SER A 116 -7.95 -2.57 15.73
N PHE A 117 -8.52 -1.45 15.28
CA PHE A 117 -9.57 -0.76 16.03
C PHE A 117 -10.91 -1.45 15.97
N LYS A 118 -11.16 -2.31 14.95
CA LYS A 118 -12.27 -3.27 14.87
C LYS A 118 -12.43 -3.92 13.50
N PHE A 119 -11.68 -3.53 12.46
CA PHE A 119 -11.92 -4.01 11.10
C PHE A 119 -11.89 -5.54 10.99
N LYS A 120 -10.90 -6.19 11.63
CA LYS A 120 -10.85 -7.66 11.70
C LYS A 120 -12.12 -8.28 12.30
N ARG A 121 -12.60 -7.75 13.43
CA ARG A 121 -13.81 -8.24 14.12
C ARG A 121 -15.07 -7.98 13.30
N PHE A 122 -15.16 -6.83 12.63
CA PHE A 122 -16.25 -6.50 11.73
C PHE A 122 -16.31 -7.48 10.56
N VAL A 123 -15.19 -7.66 9.84
CA VAL A 123 -15.11 -8.59 8.71
C VAL A 123 -15.43 -10.02 9.13
N GLU A 124 -14.94 -10.48 10.29
CA GLU A 124 -15.27 -11.80 10.84
C GLU A 124 -16.76 -11.94 11.23
N LYS A 125 -17.39 -10.88 11.77
CA LYS A 125 -18.80 -10.87 12.19
C LYS A 125 -19.77 -11.00 11.01
N TYR A 126 -19.52 -10.31 9.89
CA TYR A 126 -20.38 -10.34 8.70
C TYR A 126 -20.08 -11.50 7.74
N THR A 127 -19.06 -12.32 8.07
CA THR A 127 -18.63 -13.46 7.26
C THR A 127 -18.91 -14.82 7.90
N ARG A 128 -19.43 -14.86 9.12
CA ARG A 128 -20.09 -16.04 9.70
C ARG A 128 -21.50 -16.17 9.14
#